data_AF-A0A9E5J1V4-F1
#
_entry.id   AF-A0A9E5J1V4-F1
#
_cell.length_a   1.000
_cell.length_b   1.000
_cell.length_c   1.000
_cell.angle_alpha   90.00
_cell.angle_beta   90.00
_cell.angle_gamma   90.00
#
_symmetry.space_group_name_H-M   'P 1'
#
loop_
_entity.id
_entity.type
_entity.pdbx_description
1 polymer ?
#
loop_
_entity_poly.entity_id
_entity_poly.type
_entity_poly.pdbx_seq_one_letter_code
_entity_poly.pdbx_strand_id
1 'polypeptide(L)'
;LANAYATLSLGIQRFDASLAGIGGCPHAPGASGNAATEDLAFMLEASGVRTGIDLPKLLALRQQVAGWLAGEQTNGTLWRAGLPKNFKPAI
;
A
#
# COMPACT_ATOMS: atom_id res chain seq x y z
N LEU A 1 -6.92 5.44 -0.05
CA LEU A 1 -5.85 6.38 0.37
C LEU A 1 -6.40 7.73 0.84
N ALA A 2 -7.23 8.43 0.05
CA ALA A 2 -7.76 9.75 0.42
C ALA A 2 -8.37 9.80 1.84
N ASN A 3 -9.23 8.83 2.19
CA ASN A 3 -9.79 8.75 3.54
C ASN A 3 -8.72 8.58 4.63
N ALA A 4 -7.72 7.71 4.41
CA ALA A 4 -6.63 7.51 5.36
C ALA A 4 -5.81 8.81 5.55
N TYR A 5 -5.49 9.49 4.45
CA TYR A 5 -4.79 10.78 4.51
C TYR A 5 -5.59 11.84 5.27
N ALA A 6 -6.90 11.95 5.00
CA ALA A 6 -7.77 12.90 5.67
C ALA A 6 -7.84 12.68 7.19
N THR A 7 -7.71 11.43 7.66
CA THR A 7 -7.75 11.12 9.10
C THR A 7 -6.47 11.48 9.85
N LEU A 8 -5.35 11.77 9.16
CA LEU A 8 -4.10 12.15 9.82
C LEU A 8 -4.25 13.44 10.64
N SER A 9 -5.04 14.41 10.15
CA SER A 9 -5.33 15.65 10.88
C SER A 9 -6.21 15.43 12.12
N LEU A 10 -6.87 14.28 12.21
CA LEU A 10 -7.67 13.86 13.36
C LEU A 10 -6.84 13.03 14.37
N GLY A 11 -5.54 12.87 14.13
CA GLY A 11 -4.63 12.13 15.01
C GLY A 11 -4.70 10.60 14.87
N ILE A 12 -5.38 10.07 13.85
CA ILE A 12 -5.41 8.63 13.58
C ILE A 12 -4.04 8.16 13.06
N GLN A 13 -3.48 7.14 13.72
CA GLN A 13 -2.12 6.64 13.45
C GLN A 13 -2.05 5.11 13.27
N ARG A 14 -3.20 4.44 13.20
CA ARG A 14 -3.28 2.99 12.97
C ARG A 14 -4.21 2.74 11.81
N PHE A 15 -3.73 1.95 10.85
CA PHE A 15 -4.43 1.64 9.62
C PHE A 15 -4.22 0.18 9.28
N ASP A 16 -5.29 -0.48 8.85
CA ASP A 16 -5.23 -1.81 8.29
C ASP A 16 -5.11 -1.74 6.77
N ALA A 17 -4.31 -2.64 6.20
CA ALA A 17 -4.06 -2.74 4.77
C ALA A 17 -3.74 -4.19 4.39
N SER A 18 -3.82 -4.49 3.09
CA SER A 18 -3.48 -5.80 2.53
C SER A 18 -2.30 -5.68 1.59
N LEU A 19 -1.27 -6.52 1.77
CA LEU A 19 -0.10 -6.53 0.88
C LEU A 19 -0.55 -6.82 -0.55
N ALA A 20 0.00 -6.10 -1.53
CA ALA A 20 -0.41 -6.19 -2.93
C ALA A 20 -1.91 -5.92 -3.17
N GLY A 21 -2.62 -5.35 -2.18
CA GLY A 21 -4.06 -5.17 -2.18
C GLY A 21 -4.81 -6.47 -2.50
N ILE A 22 -4.33 -7.61 -1.97
CA ILE A 22 -4.94 -8.92 -2.19
C ILE A 22 -6.35 -8.94 -1.63
N GLY A 23 -7.23 -9.59 -2.37
CA GLY A 23 -8.64 -9.70 -2.06
C GLY A 23 -9.47 -8.64 -2.79
N GLY A 24 -10.75 -8.97 -2.96
CA GLY A 24 -11.76 -8.09 -3.57
C GLY A 24 -12.91 -7.82 -2.60
N CYS A 25 -13.92 -7.12 -3.10
CA CYS A 25 -15.16 -6.92 -2.36
C CYS A 25 -16.18 -8.03 -2.71
N PRO A 26 -16.69 -8.82 -1.73
CA PRO A 26 -17.70 -9.84 -2.01
C PRO A 26 -19.03 -9.24 -2.50
N HIS A 27 -19.28 -7.96 -2.19
CA HIS A 27 -20.49 -7.24 -2.60
C HIS A 27 -20.34 -6.52 -3.96
N ALA A 28 -19.12 -6.40 -4.48
CA ALA A 28 -18.83 -5.70 -5.74
C ALA A 28 -17.75 -6.47 -6.53
N PRO A 29 -18.14 -7.48 -7.32
CA PRO A 29 -17.21 -8.31 -8.07
C PRO A 29 -16.29 -7.49 -8.98
N GLY A 30 -14.99 -7.77 -8.91
CA GLY A 30 -13.94 -7.08 -9.68
C GLY A 30 -13.47 -5.75 -9.08
N ALA A 31 -14.17 -5.19 -8.09
CA ALA A 31 -13.70 -4.03 -7.36
C ALA A 31 -12.57 -4.40 -6.39
N SER A 32 -11.63 -3.46 -6.20
CA SER A 32 -10.57 -3.60 -5.20
C SER A 32 -11.16 -3.68 -3.79
N GLY A 33 -10.55 -4.52 -2.93
CA GLY A 33 -10.88 -4.58 -1.51
C GLY A 33 -10.08 -3.58 -0.68
N ASN A 34 -9.25 -4.11 0.23
CA ASN A 34 -8.42 -3.31 1.13
C ASN A 34 -7.41 -2.43 0.38
N ALA A 35 -6.99 -1.34 1.03
CA ALA A 35 -5.88 -0.53 0.54
C ALA A 35 -4.60 -1.38 0.45
N ALA A 36 -3.82 -1.17 -0.62
CA ALA A 36 -2.55 -1.85 -0.79
C ALA A 36 -1.54 -1.33 0.27
N THR A 37 -0.93 -2.24 1.03
CA THR A 37 0.03 -1.88 2.09
C THR A 37 1.17 -1.02 1.55
N GLU A 38 1.69 -1.33 0.37
CA GLU A 38 2.79 -0.57 -0.24
C GLU A 38 2.40 0.87 -0.61
N ASP A 39 1.19 1.07 -1.12
CA ASP A 39 0.69 2.39 -1.47
C ASP A 39 0.43 3.23 -0.22
N LEU A 40 -0.17 2.60 0.81
CA LEU A 40 -0.45 3.27 2.08
C LEU A 40 0.84 3.65 2.81
N ALA A 41 1.79 2.72 2.91
CA ALA A 41 3.07 2.97 3.55
C ALA A 41 3.84 4.09 2.84
N PHE A 42 3.90 4.06 1.50
CA PHE A 42 4.51 5.14 0.74
C PHE A 42 3.82 6.49 0.95
N MET A 43 2.48 6.53 0.92
CA MET A 43 1.72 7.76 1.16
C MET A 43 2.02 8.34 2.55
N LEU A 44 2.04 7.49 3.59
CA LEU A 44 2.34 7.91 4.96
C LEU A 44 3.76 8.46 5.09
N GLU A 45 4.76 7.71 4.61
CA GLU A 45 6.17 8.12 4.63
C GLU A 45 6.40 9.42 3.84
N ALA A 46 5.81 9.54 2.65
CA ALA A 46 5.89 10.75 1.83
C ALA A 46 5.17 11.95 2.46
N SER A 47 4.22 11.70 3.37
CA SER A 47 3.52 12.73 4.14
C SER A 47 4.23 13.05 5.48
N GLY A 48 5.43 12.50 5.70
CA GLY A 48 6.21 12.71 6.92
C GLY A 48 5.76 11.85 8.11
N VAL A 49 4.91 10.85 7.90
CA VAL A 49 4.47 9.91 8.94
C VAL A 49 5.29 8.62 8.83
N ARG A 50 6.18 8.41 9.80
CA ARG A 50 7.03 7.23 9.83
C ARG A 50 6.22 5.95 10.08
N THR A 51 6.39 4.98 9.19
CA THR A 51 5.78 3.64 9.27
C THR A 51 6.79 2.59 9.75
N GLY A 52 8.09 2.83 9.52
CA GLY A 52 9.15 1.87 9.82
C GLY A 52 9.25 0.72 8.82
N ILE A 53 8.50 0.77 7.72
CA ILE A 53 8.49 -0.25 6.68
C ILE A 53 9.57 0.06 5.64
N ASP A 54 10.39 -0.96 5.33
CA ASP A 54 11.35 -0.90 4.23
C ASP A 54 10.61 -1.08 2.90
N LEU A 55 10.27 0.03 2.24
CA LEU A 55 9.48 0.04 0.99
C LEU A 55 10.13 -0.77 -0.16
N PRO A 56 11.44 -0.67 -0.42
CA PRO A 56 12.11 -1.56 -1.37
C PRO A 56 11.91 -3.05 -1.06
N LYS A 57 12.10 -3.48 0.19
CA LYS A 57 11.87 -4.88 0.57
C LYS A 57 10.40 -5.27 0.48
N LEU A 58 9.48 -4.36 0.82
CA LEU A 58 8.06 -4.59 0.70
C LEU A 58 7.65 -4.82 -0.77
N LEU A 59 8.16 -4.03 -1.70
CA LEU A 59 7.91 -4.19 -3.14
C LEU A 59 8.51 -5.49 -3.68
N ALA A 60 9.68 -5.91 -3.21
CA ALA A 60 10.26 -7.21 -3.56
C ALA A 60 9.39 -8.37 -3.04
N LEU A 61 8.92 -8.29 -1.80
CA LEU A 61 8.00 -9.29 -1.22
C LEU A 61 6.67 -9.31 -1.98
N ARG A 62 6.11 -8.15 -2.31
CA ARG A 62 4.90 -8.01 -3.12
C ARG A 62 5.01 -8.78 -4.44
N GLN A 63 6.15 -8.68 -5.13
CA GLN A 63 6.40 -9.42 -6.36
C GLN A 63 6.37 -10.94 -6.15
N GLN A 64 6.95 -11.44 -5.04
CA GLN A 64 6.88 -12.86 -4.70
C GLN A 64 5.44 -13.31 -4.46
N VAL A 65 4.66 -12.52 -3.73
CA VAL A 65 3.25 -12.83 -3.45
C VAL A 65 2.41 -12.89 -4.72
N ALA A 66 2.64 -11.99 -5.68
CA ALA A 66 1.99 -12.07 -6.99
C ALA A 66 2.32 -13.37 -7.74
N GLY A 67 3.52 -13.92 -7.54
CA GLY A 67 3.90 -15.24 -8.07
C GLY A 67 3.24 -16.40 -7.33
N TRP A 68 3.16 -16.33 -5.99
CA TRP A 68 2.50 -17.37 -5.18
C TRP A 68 0.99 -17.44 -5.41
N LEU A 69 0.36 -16.32 -5.72
CA LEU A 69 -1.07 -16.20 -6.01
C LEU A 69 -1.32 -15.95 -7.49
N ALA A 70 -0.55 -16.60 -8.36
CA ALA A 70 -0.73 -16.46 -9.80
C ALA A 70 -2.17 -16.79 -10.22
N GLY A 71 -2.83 -15.83 -10.91
CA GLY A 71 -4.23 -15.93 -11.31
C GLY A 71 -5.21 -15.17 -10.40
N GLU A 72 -4.78 -14.80 -9.19
CA GLU A 72 -5.57 -13.96 -8.30
C GLU A 72 -5.40 -12.46 -8.61
N GLN A 73 -6.42 -11.67 -8.28
CA GLN A 73 -6.37 -10.21 -8.43
C GLN A 73 -5.43 -9.58 -7.39
N THR A 74 -4.42 -8.84 -7.86
CA THR A 74 -3.62 -7.91 -7.05
C THR A 74 -3.90 -6.48 -7.47
N ASN A 75 -3.79 -5.55 -6.53
CA ASN A 75 -4.07 -4.13 -6.71
C ASN A 75 -2.84 -3.27 -6.36
N GLY A 76 -3.05 -1.96 -6.27
CA GLY A 76 -2.03 -0.97 -5.95
C GLY A 76 -1.40 -0.30 -7.17
N THR A 77 -0.72 0.83 -6.95
CA THR A 77 -0.12 1.65 -8.01
C THR A 77 1.39 1.79 -7.86
N LEU A 78 1.92 1.79 -6.64
CA LEU A 78 3.33 2.05 -6.38
C LEU A 78 4.24 1.03 -7.07
N TRP A 79 3.85 -0.24 -7.08
CA TRP A 79 4.64 -1.30 -7.72
C TRP A 79 4.76 -1.13 -9.24
N ARG A 80 3.80 -0.46 -9.90
CA ARG A 80 3.84 -0.16 -11.34
C ARG A 80 4.71 1.06 -11.61
N ALA A 81 4.58 2.07 -10.76
CA ALA A 81 5.30 3.32 -10.91
C ALA A 81 6.77 3.22 -10.46
N GLY A 82 7.05 2.37 -9.48
CA GLY A 82 8.28 2.41 -8.71
C GLY A 82 8.31 3.58 -7.71
N LEU A 83 9.30 3.56 -6.83
CA LEU A 83 9.56 4.69 -5.94
C LEU A 83 10.11 5.89 -6.74
N PRO A 84 9.68 7.13 -6.44
CA PRO A 84 10.30 8.33 -7.00
C PRO A 84 11.81 8.35 -6.72
N LYS A 85 12.62 8.79 -7.69
CA LYS A 85 14.09 8.81 -7.56
C LYS A 85 14.60 9.64 -6.38
N ASN A 86 13.85 10.65 -5.97
CA ASN A 86 14.15 11.57 -4.89
C ASN A 86 13.37 11.25 -3.60
N PHE A 87 12.67 10.12 -3.53
CA PHE A 87 11.95 9.71 -2.34
C PHE A 87 12.91 9.52 -1.16
N LYS A 88 12.54 10.08 -0.02
CA LYS A 88 13.21 9.88 1.27
C LYS A 88 12.14 9.49 2.29
N PRO A 89 12.34 8.41 3.06
CA PRO A 89 11.41 8.04 4.12
C PRO A 89 11.37 9.12 5.21
N ALA A 90 10.29 9.14 5.98
CA ALA A 90 10.16 10.01 7.14
C ALA A 90 11.20 9.64 8.21
N ILE A 91 11.65 10.65 8.95
CA ILE A 91 12.70 10.53 9.99
C ILE A 91 12.07 10.16 11.32
#